data_AF-A0A0N7KTE8-F1
#
_entry.id   AF-A0A0N7KTE8-F1
#
_cell.length_a   1.000
_cell.length_b   1.000
_cell.length_c   1.000
_cell.angle_alpha   90.00
_cell.angle_beta   90.00
_cell.angle_gamma   90.00
#
_symmetry.space_group_name_H-M   'P 1'
#
loop_
_entity.id
_entity.type
_entity.pdbx_description
1 polymer ?
#
loop_
_entity_poly.entity_id
_entity_poly.type
_entity_poly.pdbx_seq_one_letter_code
_entity_poly.pdbx_strand_id
1 'polypeptide(L)' 'MLVREQENVKRVRLADKYLSEAALGDANHDSGEFYGKAEQQSPVPVPAGCTDQRAANYDPTARSDDGSCVYN' A
#
# COMPACT_ATOMS: atom_id res chain seq x y z
N MET A 1 -10.51 -45.67 -23.93
CA MET A 1 -11.41 -44.78 -23.18
C MET A 1 -10.64 -43.90 -22.17
N LEU A 2 -9.73 -44.47 -21.37
CA LEU A 2 -8.94 -43.74 -20.35
C LEU A 2 -8.01 -42.62 -20.87
N VAL A 3 -7.49 -42.72 -22.10
CA VAL A 3 -6.64 -41.67 -22.69
C VAL A 3 -7.43 -40.39 -22.95
N ARG A 4 -8.68 -40.54 -23.42
CA ARG A 4 -9.56 -39.40 -23.73
C ARG A 4 -9.96 -38.63 -22.46
N GLU A 5 -10.20 -39.35 -21.38
CA GLU A 5 -10.47 -38.73 -20.08
C GLU A 5 -9.24 -38.02 -19.53
N GLN A 6 -8.04 -38.60 -19.66
CA GLN A 6 -6.80 -37.91 -19.30
C GLN A 6 -6.56 -36.64 -20.11
N GLU A 7 -6.86 -36.64 -21.42
CA GLU A 7 -6.78 -35.44 -22.26
C GLU A 7 -7.77 -34.36 -21.81
N ASN A 8 -9.00 -34.74 -21.46
CA ASN A 8 -10.01 -33.82 -20.94
C ASN A 8 -9.57 -33.22 -19.60
N VAL A 9 -9.05 -34.03 -18.68
CA VAL A 9 -8.52 -33.56 -17.39
C VAL A 9 -7.32 -32.63 -17.57
N LYS A 10 -6.44 -32.90 -18.55
CA LYS A 10 -5.32 -32.01 -18.88
C LYS A 10 -5.83 -30.67 -19.42
N ARG A 11 -6.83 -30.67 -20.28
CA ARG A 11 -7.42 -29.42 -20.82
C ARG A 11 -8.14 -28.60 -19.76
N VAL A 12 -8.87 -29.23 -18.84
CA VAL A 12 -9.53 -28.52 -17.74
C VAL A 12 -8.49 -27.87 -16.82
N ARG A 13 -7.47 -28.63 -16.37
CA ARG A 13 -6.40 -28.07 -15.52
C ARG A 13 -5.64 -26.93 -16.19
N LEU A 14 -5.44 -27.02 -17.50
CA LEU A 14 -4.81 -25.95 -18.28
C LEU A 14 -5.70 -24.71 -18.33
N ALA A 15 -7.01 -24.87 -18.51
CA ALA A 15 -7.97 -23.77 -18.47
C ALA A 15 -8.00 -23.09 -17.09
N ASP A 16 -7.99 -23.86 -16.00
CA ASP A 16 -7.94 -23.32 -14.63
C ASP A 16 -6.67 -22.50 -14.40
N LYS A 17 -5.52 -23.00 -14.88
CA LYS A 17 -4.23 -22.28 -14.82
C LYS A 17 -4.33 -20.94 -15.55
N TYR A 18 -4.76 -20.94 -16.82
CA TYR A 18 -4.90 -19.71 -17.59
C TYR A 18 -5.91 -18.73 -16.97
N LEU A 19 -7.00 -19.24 -16.38
CA LEU A 19 -7.97 -18.40 -15.69
C LEU A 19 -7.37 -17.73 -14.45
N SER A 20 -6.57 -18.47 -13.68
CA SER A 20 -5.89 -17.93 -12.49
C SER A 20 -4.81 -16.90 -12.83
N GLU A 21 -4.05 -17.13 -13.90
CA GLU A 21 -2.99 -16.22 -14.37
C GLU A 21 -3.59 -14.97 -15.05
N ALA A 22 -4.71 -15.10 -15.78
CA ALA A 22 -5.38 -13.96 -16.40
C ALA A 22 -6.08 -13.03 -15.40
N ALA A 23 -6.52 -13.56 -14.25
CA ALA A 23 -7.10 -12.77 -13.16
C ALA A 23 -6.02 -12.08 -12.30
N LEU A 24 -4.81 -12.64 -12.27
CA LEU A 24 -3.65 -12.08 -11.60
C LEU A 24 -2.78 -11.34 -12.61
N GLY A 25 -3.35 -10.34 -13.29
CA GLY A 25 -2.56 -9.46 -14.14
C GLY A 25 -1.40 -8.84 -13.34
N ASP A 26 -0.26 -8.63 -13.99
CA ASP A 26 0.92 -7.96 -13.41
C ASP A 26 0.64 -6.52 -12.91
N ALA A 27 -0.59 -6.03 -13.07
CA ALA A 27 -1.11 -4.76 -12.56
C ALA A 27 -1.15 -4.62 -11.03
N ASN A 28 -0.82 -5.68 -10.28
CA ASN A 28 -0.57 -5.58 -8.84
C ASN A 28 0.91 -5.79 -8.47
N HIS A 29 1.79 -5.90 -9.46
CA HIS A 29 3.24 -5.86 -9.28
C HIS A 29 3.79 -4.43 -9.42
N ASP A 30 3.01 -3.49 -9.96
CA ASP A 30 3.37 -2.09 -10.15
C ASP A 30 2.56 -1.10 -9.27
N SER A 31 1.70 -1.60 -8.38
CA SER A 31 0.86 -0.78 -7.48
C SER A 31 1.57 -0.19 -6.26
N GLY A 32 2.91 -0.15 -6.22
CA GLY A 32 3.65 0.32 -5.04
C GLY A 32 5.00 1.00 -5.26
N GLU A 33 5.65 0.84 -6.41
CA GLU A 33 7.07 1.21 -6.51
C GLU A 33 7.32 2.56 -7.19
N PHE A 34 6.36 3.08 -7.99
CA PHE A 34 6.51 4.39 -8.65
C PHE A 34 5.75 5.53 -7.95
N TYR A 35 4.51 5.31 -7.50
CA TYR A 35 3.73 6.29 -6.72
C TYR A 35 3.42 5.84 -5.27
N GLY A 36 3.54 4.54 -4.96
CA GLY A 36 3.33 4.02 -3.60
C GLY A 36 4.48 4.31 -2.61
N LYS A 37 5.62 4.79 -3.10
CA LYS A 37 6.75 5.28 -2.28
C LYS A 37 6.48 6.67 -1.68
N ALA A 38 5.41 7.36 -2.09
CA ALA A 38 5.05 8.65 -1.52
C ALA A 38 4.18 8.53 -0.26
N GLU A 39 3.59 7.36 0.01
CA GLU A 39 2.59 7.23 1.08
C GLU A 39 2.99 6.29 2.23
N GLN A 40 3.99 5.42 2.04
CA GLN A 40 4.59 4.63 3.12
C GLN A 40 6.11 4.55 2.94
N GLN A 41 6.86 5.06 3.93
CA GLN A 41 8.31 4.91 4.10
C GLN A 41 9.22 5.87 3.32
N SER A 42 9.01 7.18 3.49
CA SER A 42 10.18 8.04 3.69
C SER A 42 10.46 8.05 5.21
N PRO A 43 11.62 7.59 5.71
CA PRO A 43 11.93 7.58 7.14
C PRO A 43 12.32 8.99 7.62
N VAL A 44 11.70 10.03 7.06
CA VAL A 44 11.84 11.38 7.61
C VAL A 44 10.82 11.47 8.74
N PRO A 45 11.27 11.62 9.99
CA PRO A 45 10.36 11.93 11.07
C PRO A 45 9.59 13.18 10.68
N VAL A 46 8.27 13.09 10.59
CA VAL A 46 7.43 14.29 10.48
C VAL A 46 7.58 15.00 11.82
N PRO A 47 8.12 16.24 11.86
CA PRO A 47 8.28 16.95 13.12
C PRO A 47 6.89 17.13 13.73
N ALA A 48 6.71 16.63 14.95
CA ALA A 48 5.47 16.72 15.71
C ALA A 48 5.70 17.63 16.92
N GLY A 49 4.74 18.52 17.19
CA GLY A 49 4.83 19.56 18.20
C GLY A 49 3.62 20.49 18.10
N CYS A 50 3.52 21.49 18.98
CA CYS A 50 2.37 22.38 18.96
C CYS A 50 2.31 23.24 17.69
N THR A 51 1.24 23.10 16.91
CA THR A 51 1.05 23.87 15.65
C THR A 51 0.19 25.13 15.81
N ASP A 52 -0.38 25.37 17.00
CA ASP A 52 -1.17 26.57 17.26
C ASP A 52 -0.26 27.77 17.60
N GLN A 53 -0.31 28.81 16.76
CA GLN A 53 0.43 30.06 16.93
C GLN A 53 0.07 30.83 18.20
N ARG A 54 -1.05 30.49 18.84
CA ARG A 54 -1.52 31.12 20.09
C ARG A 54 -1.04 30.38 21.34
N ALA A 55 -0.45 29.20 21.19
CA ALA A 55 0.11 28.46 22.32
C ALA A 55 1.46 29.04 22.75
N ALA A 56 1.76 28.93 24.04
CA ALA A 56 3.03 29.37 24.63
C ALA A 56 4.24 28.56 24.13
N ASN A 57 4.02 27.34 23.64
CA ASN A 57 5.03 26.42 23.12
C ASN A 57 4.85 26.12 21.62
N TYR A 58 4.32 27.08 20.85
CA TYR A 58 4.22 26.97 19.39
C TYR A 58 5.58 26.60 18.74
N ASP A 59 5.60 25.53 17.96
CA ASP A 59 6.75 25.09 17.15
C ASP A 59 6.46 25.30 15.66
N PRO A 60 7.13 26.27 15.00
CA PRO A 60 6.93 26.54 13.57
C PRO A 60 7.47 25.43 12.66
N THR A 61 8.28 24.50 13.17
CA THR A 61 8.78 23.34 12.42
C THR A 61 7.84 22.13 12.50
N ALA A 62 6.92 22.12 13.47
CA ALA A 62 5.93 21.08 13.63
C ALA A 62 4.96 21.06 12.44
N ARG A 63 4.85 19.88 11.80
CA ARG A 63 3.93 19.62 10.68
C ARG A 63 2.71 18.82 11.10
N SER A 64 2.73 18.26 12.31
CA SER A 64 1.62 17.56 12.94
C SER A 64 1.50 18.03 14.38
N ASP A 65 0.30 18.39 14.80
CA ASP A 65 0.01 18.68 16.20
C ASP A 65 0.14 17.38 17.03
N ASP A 66 0.92 17.43 18.10
CA ASP A 66 1.08 16.32 19.05
C ASP A 66 0.19 16.49 20.29
N GLY A 67 -0.62 17.57 20.36
CA GLY A 67 -1.49 17.86 21.48
C GLY A 67 -0.75 18.37 22.72
N SER A 68 0.55 18.68 22.61
CA SER A 68 1.35 19.24 23.70
C SER A 68 1.15 20.75 23.90
N CYS A 69 0.26 21.40 23.13
CA CYS A 69 0.03 22.84 23.21
C CYS A 69 -0.34 23.32 24.62
N VAL A 70 0.40 24.31 25.11
CA VAL A 70 0.22 24.94 26.42
C VAL A 70 -0.40 26.32 26.20
N TYR A 71 -1.56 26.55 26.81
CA TYR A 71 -2.24 27.84 26.81
C TYR A 71 -2.22 28.40 28.23
N ASN A 72 -1.82 29.67 28.36
CA ASN A 72 -1.83 30.41 29.63
C ASN A 72 -3.19 31.07 29.88
#